data_AF-A0A3R5ZJT2-F1
#
_entry.id   AF-A0A3R5ZJT2-F1
#
_cell.length_a   1.000
_cell.length_b   1.000
_cell.length_c   1.000
_cell.angle_alpha   90.00
_cell.angle_beta   90.00
_cell.angle_gamma   90.00
#
_symmetry.space_group_name_H-M   'P 1'
#
loop_
_entity.id
_entity.type
_entity.pdbx_description
1 polymer ?
#
loop_
_entity_poly.entity_id
_entity_poly.type
_entity_poly.pdbx_seq_one_letter_code
_entity_poly.pdbx_strand_id
1 'polypeptide(L)' 'MKEREMFNNFKSDMGMTDVEWRLFCQRYAIRGKSTVLWYFIELYGNLPKGFEKWLKQEMLTVCRSNSFNNAPVVV' A
#
# COMPACT_ATOMS: atom_id res chain seq x y z
N MET A 1 -7.52 14.72 -3.85
CA MET A 1 -6.31 14.02 -3.37
C MET A 1 -5.85 13.06 -4.46
N LYS A 2 -4.54 12.98 -4.76
CA LYS A 2 -4.02 12.06 -5.81
C LYS A 2 -3.91 10.63 -5.26
N GLU A 3 -3.98 9.58 -6.08
CA GLU A 3 -4.00 8.19 -5.59
C GLU A 3 -2.76 7.83 -4.76
N ARG A 4 -1.58 8.32 -5.19
CA ARG A 4 -0.32 8.11 -4.48
C ARG A 4 -0.26 8.78 -3.11
N GLU A 5 -0.91 9.93 -2.97
CA GLU A 5 -0.99 10.64 -1.71
C GLU A 5 -1.89 9.88 -0.73
N MET A 6 -3.06 9.40 -1.17
CA MET A 6 -3.93 8.53 -0.37
C MET A 6 -3.19 7.26 0.09
N PHE A 7 -2.43 6.63 -0.80
CA PHE A 7 -1.69 5.41 -0.48
C PHE A 7 -0.59 5.63 0.58
N ASN A 8 0.14 6.74 0.48
CA ASN A 8 1.18 7.09 1.47
C ASN A 8 0.56 7.49 2.81
N ASN A 9 -0.51 8.29 2.79
CA ASN A 9 -1.21 8.70 4.00
C ASN A 9 -1.82 7.49 4.70
N PHE A 10 -2.40 6.55 3.95
CA PHE A 10 -3.01 5.34 4.52
C PHE A 10 -2.04 4.54 5.39
N LYS A 11 -0.78 4.40 4.98
CA LYS A 11 0.24 3.75 5.80
C LYS A 11 0.41 4.47 7.14
N SER A 12 0.52 5.80 7.11
CA SER A 12 0.66 6.65 8.30
C SER A 12 -0.59 6.65 9.17
N ASP A 13 -1.78 6.76 8.56
CA ASP A 13 -3.09 6.79 9.23
C ASP A 13 -3.36 5.46 9.97
N MET A 14 -2.89 4.35 9.40
CA MET A 14 -2.95 3.02 10.02
C MET A 14 -1.81 2.74 11.01
N GLY A 15 -0.87 3.67 11.21
CA GLY A 15 0.26 3.53 12.12
C GLY A 15 1.25 2.41 11.75
N MET A 16 1.33 2.03 10.46
CA MET A 16 2.15 0.89 10.02
C MET A 16 3.61 1.27 9.80
N THR A 17 4.52 0.43 10.30
CA THR A 17 5.94 0.46 9.94
C THR A 17 6.16 0.03 8.47
N ASP A 18 7.36 0.24 7.93
CA ASP A 18 7.71 -0.23 6.57
C ASP A 18 7.57 -1.75 6.40
N VAL A 19 7.91 -2.51 7.43
CA VAL A 19 7.82 -3.98 7.41
C VAL A 19 6.36 -4.42 7.40
N GLU A 20 5.54 -3.86 8.29
CA GLU A 20 4.10 -4.14 8.34
C GLU A 20 3.41 -3.72 7.05
N TRP A 21 3.79 -2.57 6.48
CA TRP A 21 3.27 -2.09 5.21
C TRP A 21 3.55 -3.05 4.06
N ARG A 22 4.76 -3.62 4.02
CA ARG A 22 5.11 -4.63 3.02
C ARG A 22 4.31 -5.92 3.23
N LEU A 23 4.22 -6.42 4.45
CA LEU A 23 3.44 -7.63 4.75
C LEU A 23 1.95 -7.44 4.40
N PHE A 24 1.42 -6.25 4.69
CA PHE A 24 0.09 -5.82 4.28
C PHE A 24 -0.04 -5.84 2.75
N CYS A 25 0.88 -5.19 2.02
CA CYS A 25 0.88 -5.19 0.56
C CYS A 25 0.97 -6.61 -0.03
N GLN A 26 1.83 -7.48 0.51
CA GLN A 26 1.98 -8.86 0.07
C GLN A 26 0.70 -9.68 0.26
N ARG A 27 0.07 -9.55 1.43
CA ARG A 27 -1.17 -10.26 1.76
C ARG A 27 -2.31 -9.79 0.86
N TYR A 28 -2.45 -8.47 0.72
CA TYR A 28 -3.66 -7.87 0.16
C TYR A 28 -3.59 -7.51 -1.34
N ALA A 29 -2.40 -7.49 -1.95
CA ALA A 29 -2.27 -7.38 -3.41
C ALA A 29 -2.86 -8.58 -4.16
N ILE A 30 -2.89 -9.74 -3.51
CA ILE A 30 -3.32 -11.03 -4.09
C ILE A 30 -4.65 -11.49 -3.49
N ARG A 31 -4.88 -11.33 -2.18
CA ARG A 31 -6.08 -11.83 -1.47
C ARG A 31 -6.70 -10.76 -0.56
N GLY A 32 -8.03 -10.64 -0.53
CA GLY A 32 -8.71 -9.72 0.41
C GLY A 32 -8.62 -8.23 0.03
N LYS A 33 -8.36 -7.94 -1.24
CA LYS A 33 -8.31 -6.58 -1.79
C LYS A 33 -9.59 -5.76 -1.51
N SER A 34 -10.76 -6.42 -1.48
CA SER A 34 -12.04 -5.77 -1.17
C SER A 34 -12.05 -5.14 0.23
N THR A 35 -11.38 -5.77 1.20
CA THR A 35 -11.26 -5.25 2.57
C THR A 35 -10.40 -3.99 2.60
N VAL A 36 -9.29 -3.97 1.85
CA VAL A 36 -8.43 -2.78 1.76
C VAL A 36 -9.17 -1.62 1.09
N LEU A 37 -9.87 -1.89 -0.02
CA LEU A 37 -10.70 -0.88 -0.69
C LEU A 37 -11.75 -0.31 0.25
N TRP A 38 -12.37 -1.13 1.10
CA TRP A 38 -13.32 -0.67 2.09
C TRP A 38 -12.69 0.31 3.08
N TYR A 39 -11.51 0.01 3.63
CA TYR A 39 -10.80 0.96 4.50
C TYR A 39 -10.46 2.28 3.80
N PHE A 40 -10.07 2.24 2.52
CA PHE A 40 -9.86 3.47 1.74
C PHE A 40 -11.15 4.27 1.56
N ILE A 41 -12.30 3.62 1.39
CA ILE A 41 -13.61 4.29 1.31
C ILE A 41 -13.99 4.91 2.66
N GLU A 42 -13.77 4.20 3.77
CA GLU A 42 -14.06 4.72 5.11
C GLU A 42 -13.21 5.96 5.45
N LEU A 43 -11.92 5.96 5.06
CA LEU A 43 -10.99 7.05 5.36
C LEU A 43 -11.11 8.25 4.43
N TYR A 44 -11.32 8.01 3.13
CA TYR A 44 -11.22 9.05 2.09
C TYR A 44 -12.54 9.28 1.33
N GLY A 45 -13.58 8.50 1.62
CA GLY A 45 -14.89 8.58 0.97
C GLY A 45 -14.85 8.05 -0.46
N ASN A 46 -15.29 8.87 -1.41
CA ASN A 46 -15.39 8.46 -2.81
C ASN A 46 -14.00 8.31 -3.45
N LEU A 47 -13.68 7.08 -3.85
CA LEU A 47 -12.44 6.77 -4.54
C LEU A 47 -12.48 7.17 -6.02
N PRO A 48 -11.36 7.60 -6.61
CA PRO A 48 -11.26 7.89 -8.03
C PRO A 48 -11.63 6.67 -8.90
N LYS A 49 -12.20 6.92 -10.09
CA LYS A 49 -12.42 5.86 -11.08
C LYS A 49 -11.08 5.21 -11.44
N GLY A 50 -10.99 3.90 -11.31
CA GLY A 50 -9.75 3.15 -11.59
C GLY A 50 -8.76 3.05 -10.43
N PHE A 51 -9.04 3.68 -9.28
CA PHE A 51 -8.23 3.58 -8.06
C PHE A 51 -7.98 2.13 -7.69
N GLU A 52 -8.99 1.27 -7.81
CA GLU A 52 -8.87 -0.15 -7.52
C GLU A 52 -7.76 -0.84 -8.35
N LYS A 53 -7.67 -0.53 -9.64
CA LYS A 53 -6.67 -1.12 -10.54
C LYS A 53 -5.28 -0.56 -10.21
N TRP A 54 -5.21 0.74 -9.98
CA TRP A 54 -4.01 1.44 -9.57
C TRP A 54 -3.46 0.90 -8.25
N LEU A 55 -4.30 0.77 -7.21
CA LEU A 55 -3.95 0.26 -5.88
C LEU A 55 -3.32 -1.13 -5.97
N LYS A 56 -3.91 -2.02 -6.77
CA LYS A 56 -3.36 -3.37 -6.97
C LYS A 56 -1.95 -3.31 -7.57
N GLN A 57 -1.74 -2.47 -8.58
CA GLN A 57 -0.42 -2.32 -9.21
C GLN A 57 0.59 -1.75 -8.21
N GLU A 58 0.18 -0.77 -7.42
CA GLU A 58 1.06 -0.12 -6.44
C GLU A 58 1.48 -1.07 -5.33
N MET A 59 0.55 -1.85 -4.76
CA MET A 59 0.88 -2.85 -3.75
C MET A 59 1.81 -3.94 -4.32
N LEU A 60 1.63 -4.35 -5.58
CA LEU A 60 2.56 -5.27 -6.25
C LEU A 60 3.94 -4.65 -6.47
N THR A 61 4.03 -3.34 -6.72
CA THR A 61 5.31 -2.62 -6.80
C THR A 61 6.02 -2.63 -5.46
N VAL A 62 5.32 -2.40 -4.34
CA VAL A 62 5.89 -2.50 -2.98
C VAL A 62 6.43 -3.91 -2.71
N CYS A 63 5.73 -4.95 -3.18
CA CYS A 63 6.19 -6.34 -3.06
C CYS A 63 7.45 -6.65 -3.88
N ARG A 64 7.62 -5.97 -5.03
CA ARG A 64 8.74 -6.19 -5.97
C ARG A 64 9.96 -5.32 -5.69
N SER A 65 9.77 -4.19 -5.02
CA SER A 65 10.87 -3.29 -4.64
C SER A 65 11.79 -4.04 -3.67
N ASN A 66 12.90 -4.58 -4.16
CA ASN A 66 13.97 -5.22 -3.37
C ASN A 66 14.84 -4.21 -2.59
N SER A 67 14.33 -3.02 -2.27
CA SER A 67 15.13 -1.89 -1.75
C SER A 67 15.65 -2.05 -0.30
N PHE A 68 15.74 -3.28 0.22
CA PHE A 68 16.57 -3.61 1.39
C PHE A 68 17.94 -4.21 1.02
N ASN A 69 18.21 -4.51 -0.25
CA ASN A 69 19.56 -4.94 -0.68
C ASN A 69 20.55 -3.78 -0.89
N ASN A 70 20.19 -2.54 -0.53
CA ASN A 70 21.09 -1.38 -0.57
C ASN A 70 21.09 -0.57 0.75
N ALA A 71 20.73 -1.18 1.88
CA ALA A 71 21.30 -0.71 3.13
C ALA A 71 22.73 -1.28 3.18
N PRO A 72 23.80 -0.47 3.25
CA PRO A 72 25.12 -1.02 3.49
C PRO A 72 25.05 -1.80 4.80
N VAL A 73 25.24 -3.12 4.72
CA VAL A 73 25.56 -3.91 5.91
C VAL A 73 26.93 -3.41 6.34
N VAL A 74 26.95 -2.49 7.29
CA VAL A 74 28.18 -2.14 8.00
C VAL A 74 28.51 -3.38 8.85
N VAL A 75 29.41 -4.22 8.34
CA VAL A 75 30.19 -5.18 9.12
C VAL A 75 31.51 -4.51 9.45
#